data_AF-A0A1J5PBD6-F1
#
_entry.id   AF-A0A1J5PBD6-F1
#
_cell.length_a   1.000
_cell.length_b   1.000
_cell.length_c   1.000
_cell.angle_alpha   90.00
_cell.angle_beta   90.00
_cell.angle_gamma   90.00
#
_symmetry.space_group_name_H-M   'P 1'
#
loop_
_entity.id
_entity.type
_entity.pdbx_description
1 polymer ?
#
loop_
_entity_poly.entity_id
_entity_poly.type
_entity_poly.pdbx_seq_one_letter_code
_entity_poly.pdbx_strand_id
1 'polypeptide(L)'
;MNLKWVILKPNMVLPGLSNAKPAGIDKVAEATVNCLLQSVPAMVPGIAFLSGGQSAELATAHLNAMHVKFKGKLPWALTFSFARAIQQPALEIWKGLNENVPAAQKMLYHRASLDNAARRGEYTPEMEKVFV
;
A
#
# COMPACT_ATOMS: atom_id res chain seq x y z
N MET A 1 -10.50 25.86 4.44
CA MET A 1 -9.61 24.99 3.65
C MET A 1 -10.41 24.39 2.50
N ASN A 2 -9.92 24.41 1.26
CA ASN A 2 -10.60 23.79 0.12
C ASN A 2 -10.09 22.36 -0.09
N LEU A 3 -10.95 21.37 0.16
CA LEU A 3 -10.58 19.95 0.12
C LEU A 3 -10.26 19.42 -1.28
N LYS A 4 -10.61 20.14 -2.35
CA LYS A 4 -10.26 19.76 -3.73
C LYS A 4 -8.75 19.74 -3.99
N TRP A 5 -7.96 20.36 -3.12
CA TRP A 5 -6.51 20.48 -3.24
C TRP A 5 -5.75 19.68 -2.17
N VAL A 6 -6.45 18.78 -1.47
CA VAL A 6 -5.88 18.02 -0.37
C VAL A 6 -5.78 16.55 -0.75
N ILE A 7 -4.60 15.97 -0.56
CA ILE A 7 -4.43 14.51 -0.57
C ILE A 7 -4.45 14.03 0.88
N LEU A 8 -5.35 13.10 1.19
CA LEU A 8 -5.41 12.50 2.51
C LEU A 8 -4.36 11.37 2.59
N LYS A 9 -3.55 11.36 3.64
CA LYS A 9 -2.62 10.25 3.94
C LYS A 9 -3.01 9.57 5.26
N PRO A 10 -3.99 8.65 5.23
CA PRO A 10 -4.43 7.94 6.42
C PRO A 10 -3.68 6.62 6.58
N ASN A 11 -3.78 6.03 7.78
CA ASN A 11 -3.53 4.60 7.96
C ASN A 11 -4.65 3.76 7.34
N MET A 12 -4.34 2.50 7.03
CA MET A 12 -5.37 1.48 6.81
C MET A 12 -6.01 1.11 8.16
N VAL A 13 -7.24 0.60 8.13
CA VAL A 13 -7.93 0.12 9.34
C VAL A 13 -7.41 -1.28 9.66
N LEU A 14 -6.46 -1.34 10.60
CA LEU A 14 -5.73 -2.54 10.99
C LEU A 14 -6.02 -2.89 12.45
N PRO A 15 -5.91 -4.18 12.84
CA PRO A 15 -5.82 -4.53 14.25
C PRO A 15 -4.57 -3.92 14.88
N GLY A 16 -4.63 -3.63 16.19
CA GLY A 16 -3.45 -3.19 16.94
C GLY A 16 -2.36 -4.26 16.97
N LEU A 17 -1.10 -3.83 17.12
CA LEU A 17 0.07 -4.71 17.10
C LEU A 17 0.08 -5.77 18.20
N SER A 18 -0.62 -5.55 19.31
CA SER A 18 -0.77 -6.50 20.42
C SER A 18 -1.84 -7.58 20.16
N ASN A 19 -2.57 -7.52 19.05
CA ASN A 19 -3.57 -8.51 18.72
C ASN A 19 -2.90 -9.78 18.16
N ALA A 20 -3.09 -10.91 18.84
CA ALA A 20 -2.54 -12.20 18.44
C ALA A 20 -3.10 -12.74 17.11
N LYS A 21 -4.24 -12.22 16.64
CA LYS A 21 -4.88 -12.66 15.39
C LYS A 21 -4.83 -11.55 14.35
N PRO A 22 -3.96 -11.64 13.33
CA PRO A 22 -3.98 -10.70 12.21
C PRO A 22 -5.33 -10.79 11.47
N ALA A 23 -5.82 -9.64 11.01
CA ALA A 23 -7.03 -9.59 10.20
C ALA A 23 -6.71 -10.05 8.76
N GLY A 24 -7.65 -10.74 8.13
CA GLY A 24 -7.52 -11.11 6.72
C GLY A 24 -7.52 -9.88 5.80
N ILE A 25 -6.85 -10.01 4.65
CA ILE A 25 -6.66 -8.92 3.67
C ILE A 25 -7.98 -8.25 3.29
N ASP A 26 -8.96 -9.07 3.00
CA ASP A 26 -10.30 -8.67 2.61
C ASP A 26 -11.04 -7.87 3.68
N LYS A 27 -10.89 -8.27 4.95
CA LYS A 27 -11.53 -7.61 6.08
C LYS A 27 -10.92 -6.24 6.33
N VAL A 28 -9.59 -6.12 6.19
CA VAL A 28 -8.89 -4.84 6.28
C VAL A 28 -9.33 -3.90 5.16
N ALA A 29 -9.41 -4.39 3.92
CA ALA A 29 -9.84 -3.60 2.77
C ALA A 29 -11.27 -3.06 2.95
N GLU A 30 -12.21 -3.93 3.35
CA GLU A 30 -13.61 -3.53 3.61
C GLU A 30 -13.72 -2.53 4.75
N ALA A 31 -13.09 -2.81 5.90
CA ALA A 31 -13.12 -1.91 7.05
C ALA A 31 -12.52 -0.53 6.71
N THR A 32 -11.42 -0.52 5.94
CA THR A 32 -10.76 0.72 5.51
C THR A 32 -11.67 1.53 4.59
N VAL A 33 -12.19 0.93 3.52
CA VAL A 33 -13.04 1.65 2.56
C VAL A 33 -14.35 2.12 3.20
N ASN A 34 -15.00 1.30 4.03
CA ASN A 34 -16.24 1.69 4.72
C ASN A 34 -16.01 2.87 5.66
N CYS A 35 -14.89 2.88 6.40
CA CYS A 35 -14.52 4.02 7.25
C CYS A 35 -14.34 5.30 6.42
N LEU A 36 -13.66 5.21 5.27
CA LEU A 36 -13.45 6.37 4.38
C LEU A 36 -14.77 6.86 3.78
N LEU A 37 -15.64 5.96 3.29
CA LEU A 37 -16.98 6.28 2.77
C LEU A 37 -17.85 7.04 3.79
N GLN A 38 -17.67 6.76 5.08
CA GLN A 38 -18.41 7.43 6.15
C GLN A 38 -17.81 8.76 6.61
N SER A 39 -16.53 9.04 6.31
CA SER A 39 -15.79 10.13 6.96
C SER A 39 -15.12 11.11 6.01
N VAL A 40 -14.80 10.70 4.78
CA VAL A 40 -14.11 11.54 3.80
C VAL A 40 -15.14 12.13 2.84
N PRO A 41 -15.12 13.45 2.57
CA PRO A 41 -15.99 14.03 1.54
C PRO A 41 -15.58 13.64 0.12
N ALA A 42 -16.54 13.38 -0.76
CA ALA A 42 -16.31 13.01 -2.17
C ALA A 42 -15.44 14.00 -2.97
N MET A 43 -15.35 15.26 -2.52
CA MET A 43 -14.56 16.31 -3.19
C MET A 43 -13.04 16.18 -2.99
N VAL A 44 -12.57 15.32 -2.09
CA VAL A 44 -11.14 15.04 -1.91
C VAL A 44 -10.63 14.34 -3.17
N PRO A 45 -9.56 14.79 -3.85
CA PRO A 45 -9.12 14.17 -5.10
C PRO A 45 -8.54 12.76 -4.92
N GLY A 46 -7.90 12.47 -3.78
CA GLY A 46 -7.26 11.18 -3.59
C GLY A 46 -6.77 10.89 -2.17
N ILE A 47 -6.54 9.60 -1.94
CA ILE A 47 -6.13 9.03 -0.66
C ILE A 47 -4.86 8.21 -0.89
N ALA A 48 -3.76 8.60 -0.27
CA ALA A 48 -2.45 7.99 -0.41
C ALA A 48 -2.02 7.33 0.91
N PHE A 49 -2.27 6.03 1.06
CA PHE A 49 -2.08 5.33 2.33
C PHE A 49 -0.62 5.29 2.79
N LEU A 50 -0.39 5.40 4.10
CA LEU A 50 0.88 5.01 4.71
C LEU A 50 0.92 3.49 4.95
N SER A 51 2.10 2.89 4.96
CA SER A 51 2.23 1.43 5.18
C SER A 51 2.07 1.02 6.64
N GLY A 52 2.25 1.94 7.60
CA GLY A 52 1.81 1.75 8.99
C GLY A 52 2.54 0.65 9.79
N GLY A 53 3.72 0.19 9.33
CA GLY A 53 4.47 -0.89 9.99
C GLY A 53 4.10 -2.30 9.51
N GLN A 54 3.22 -2.40 8.51
CA GLN A 54 2.99 -3.64 7.79
C GLN A 54 4.25 -4.09 7.05
N SER A 55 4.34 -5.39 6.74
CA SER A 55 5.31 -5.87 5.76
C SER A 55 5.03 -5.24 4.39
N ALA A 56 6.05 -5.31 3.52
CA ALA A 56 5.93 -4.82 2.17
C ALA A 56 4.80 -5.52 1.40
N GLU A 57 4.72 -6.85 1.45
CA GLU A 57 3.70 -7.62 0.72
C GLU A 57 2.29 -7.35 1.27
N LEU A 58 2.13 -7.23 2.59
CA LEU A 58 0.82 -6.95 3.20
C LEU A 58 0.28 -5.58 2.83
N ALA A 59 1.13 -4.55 2.82
CA ALA A 59 0.72 -3.20 2.43
C ALA A 59 0.23 -3.18 0.97
N THR A 60 0.94 -3.87 0.06
CA THR A 60 0.55 -4.04 -1.35
C THR A 60 -0.74 -4.84 -1.49
N ALA A 61 -0.87 -5.96 -0.79
CA ALA A 61 -2.03 -6.83 -0.86
C ALA A 61 -3.31 -6.14 -0.38
N HIS A 62 -3.26 -5.38 0.71
CA HIS A 62 -4.40 -4.59 1.18
C HIS A 62 -4.80 -3.50 0.18
N LEU A 63 -3.83 -2.78 -0.39
CA LEU A 63 -4.11 -1.78 -1.43
C LEU A 63 -4.77 -2.39 -2.66
N ASN A 64 -4.28 -3.56 -3.08
CA ASN A 64 -4.84 -4.31 -4.20
C ASN A 64 -6.27 -4.76 -3.94
N ALA A 65 -6.52 -5.36 -2.77
CA ALA A 65 -7.84 -5.83 -2.39
C ALA A 65 -8.89 -4.70 -2.36
N MET A 66 -8.50 -3.50 -1.91
CA MET A 66 -9.38 -2.32 -1.99
C MET A 66 -9.75 -1.99 -3.45
N HIS A 67 -8.78 -2.00 -4.37
CA HIS A 67 -9.04 -1.73 -5.79
C HIS A 67 -9.89 -2.82 -6.46
N VAL A 68 -9.62 -4.10 -6.17
CA VAL A 68 -10.37 -5.23 -6.74
C VAL A 68 -11.83 -5.20 -6.27
N LYS A 69 -12.07 -5.06 -4.95
CA LYS A 69 -13.42 -5.15 -4.37
C LYS A 69 -14.31 -3.95 -4.68
N PHE A 70 -13.71 -2.75 -4.76
CA PHE A 70 -14.44 -1.49 -4.88
C PHE A 70 -14.24 -0.78 -6.22
N LYS A 71 -13.81 -1.51 -7.25
CA LYS A 71 -13.61 -0.98 -8.61
C LYS A 71 -14.86 -0.23 -9.10
N GLY A 72 -14.68 1.03 -9.47
CA GLY A 72 -15.75 1.91 -9.98
C GLY A 72 -16.78 2.37 -8.95
N LYS A 73 -16.59 2.09 -7.65
CA LYS A 73 -17.52 2.47 -6.58
C LYS A 73 -17.03 3.62 -5.70
N LEU A 74 -15.77 4.01 -5.83
CA LEU A 74 -15.14 5.00 -4.96
C LEU A 74 -15.13 6.38 -5.60
N PRO A 75 -15.47 7.45 -4.84
CA PRO A 75 -15.43 8.82 -5.34
C PRO A 75 -14.00 9.41 -5.37
N TRP A 76 -13.00 8.66 -4.88
CA TRP A 76 -11.61 9.10 -4.77
C TRP A 76 -10.66 8.15 -5.49
N ALA A 77 -9.53 8.67 -5.94
CA ALA A 77 -8.39 7.82 -6.27
C ALA A 77 -7.78 7.22 -4.98
N LEU A 78 -7.50 5.92 -4.98
CA LEU A 78 -6.71 5.29 -3.93
C LEU A 78 -5.28 5.03 -4.45
N THR A 79 -4.28 5.30 -3.62
CA THR A 79 -2.87 5.07 -3.95
C THR A 79 -2.02 4.86 -2.70
N PHE A 80 -0.71 4.71 -2.88
CA PHE A 80 0.25 4.54 -1.80
C PHE A 80 1.12 5.78 -1.60
N SER A 81 1.47 6.04 -0.35
CA SER A 81 2.55 6.93 0.08
C SER A 81 3.43 6.16 1.07
N PHE A 82 4.02 5.08 0.56
CA PHE A 82 4.82 4.13 1.33
C PHE A 82 6.29 4.54 1.41
N ALA A 83 6.88 4.33 2.59
CA ALA A 83 8.32 4.47 2.82
C ALA A 83 8.92 3.09 3.07
N ARG A 84 8.79 2.57 4.30
CA ARG A 84 9.34 1.27 4.71
C ARG A 84 8.93 0.11 3.78
N ALA A 85 7.67 0.04 3.35
CA ALA A 85 7.20 -1.04 2.46
C ALA A 85 7.85 -1.04 1.05
N ILE A 86 8.48 0.08 0.64
CA ILE A 86 9.22 0.18 -0.63
C ILE A 86 10.72 0.13 -0.39
N GLN A 87 11.21 0.89 0.60
CA GLN A 87 12.64 1.14 0.80
C GLN A 87 13.33 0.06 1.64
N GLN A 88 12.64 -0.54 2.62
CA GLN A 88 13.26 -1.46 3.58
C GLN A 88 13.92 -2.68 2.90
N PRO A 89 13.27 -3.37 1.93
CA PRO A 89 13.92 -4.50 1.25
C PRO A 89 15.17 -4.09 0.46
N ALA A 90 15.15 -2.90 -0.15
CA ALA A 90 16.31 -2.36 -0.87
C ALA A 90 17.46 -2.00 0.08
N LEU A 91 17.14 -1.42 1.26
CA LEU A 91 18.13 -1.09 2.29
C LEU A 91 18.79 -2.35 2.87
N GLU A 92 18.03 -3.42 3.05
CA GLU A 92 18.52 -4.73 3.53
C GLU A 92 19.48 -5.40 2.56
N ILE A 93 19.31 -5.16 1.26
CA ILE A 93 20.27 -5.58 0.22
C ILE A 93 21.48 -4.65 0.20
N TRP A 94 21.25 -3.34 0.22
CA TRP A 94 22.31 -2.35 0.06
C TRP A 94 23.35 -2.44 1.17
N LYS A 95 22.92 -2.45 2.43
CA LYS A 95 23.79 -2.49 3.64
C LYS A 95 24.88 -1.39 3.68
N GLY A 96 24.73 -0.32 2.90
CA GLY A 96 25.74 0.73 2.78
C GLY A 96 26.94 0.37 1.89
N LEU A 97 26.86 -0.76 1.17
CA LEU A 97 27.94 -1.29 0.33
C LEU A 97 27.75 -0.86 -1.14
N ASN A 98 28.78 -0.26 -1.74
CA ASN A 98 28.70 0.28 -3.10
C ASN A 98 28.49 -0.82 -4.15
N GLU A 99 29.05 -2.00 -3.92
CA GLU A 99 28.88 -3.19 -4.76
C GLU A 99 27.41 -3.66 -4.83
N ASN A 100 26.59 -3.35 -3.82
CA ASN A 100 25.20 -3.77 -3.75
C ASN A 100 24.22 -2.77 -4.37
N VAL A 101 24.68 -1.59 -4.80
CA VAL A 101 23.81 -0.54 -5.35
C VAL A 101 22.91 -1.05 -6.49
N PRO A 102 23.42 -1.81 -7.50
CA PRO A 102 22.57 -2.32 -8.58
C PRO A 102 21.46 -3.26 -8.07
N ALA A 103 21.79 -4.17 -7.15
CA ALA A 103 20.84 -5.11 -6.58
C ALA A 103 19.77 -4.39 -5.73
N ALA A 104 20.17 -3.41 -4.93
CA ALA A 104 19.26 -2.62 -4.12
C ALA A 104 18.30 -1.76 -4.97
N GLN A 105 18.80 -1.13 -6.03
CA GLN A 105 17.98 -0.37 -6.98
C GLN A 105 16.96 -1.27 -7.69
N LYS A 106 17.39 -2.46 -8.12
CA LYS A 106 16.51 -3.45 -8.75
C LYS A 106 15.37 -3.87 -7.78
N MET A 107 15.69 -4.07 -6.51
CA MET A 107 14.69 -4.38 -5.47
C MET A 107 13.74 -3.21 -5.21
N LEU A 108 14.26 -1.98 -5.12
CA LEU A 108 13.44 -0.77 -4.95
C LEU A 108 12.43 -0.63 -6.10
N TYR A 109 12.91 -0.80 -7.34
CA TYR A 109 12.07 -0.77 -8.54
C TYR A 109 11.02 -1.88 -8.53
N HIS A 110 11.40 -3.09 -8.13
CA HIS A 110 10.48 -4.21 -8.02
C HIS A 110 9.34 -3.90 -7.05
N ARG A 111 9.65 -3.45 -5.83
CA ARG A 111 8.65 -3.06 -4.83
C ARG A 111 7.72 -1.96 -5.34
N ALA A 112 8.28 -0.91 -5.94
CA ALA A 112 7.48 0.17 -6.54
C ALA A 112 6.57 -0.35 -7.68
N SER A 113 7.02 -1.33 -8.46
CA SER A 113 6.23 -1.95 -9.53
C SER A 113 5.06 -2.77 -8.99
N LEU A 114 5.26 -3.49 -7.89
CA LEU A 114 4.21 -4.25 -7.21
C LEU A 114 3.13 -3.34 -6.61
N ASP A 115 3.54 -2.25 -5.94
CA ASP A 115 2.60 -1.25 -5.42
C ASP A 115 1.85 -0.53 -6.55
N ASN A 116 2.49 -0.30 -7.70
CA ASN A 116 1.84 0.23 -8.89
C ASN A 116 0.84 -0.76 -9.51
N ALA A 117 1.12 -2.07 -9.48
CA ALA A 117 0.17 -3.11 -9.88
C ALA A 117 -1.03 -3.17 -8.91
N ALA A 118 -0.78 -3.08 -7.59
CA ALA A 118 -1.83 -3.02 -6.58
C ALA A 118 -2.76 -1.82 -6.74
N ARG A 119 -2.22 -0.64 -7.11
CA ARG A 119 -3.02 0.55 -7.47
C ARG A 119 -3.95 0.32 -8.66
N ARG A 120 -3.69 -0.68 -9.50
CA ARG A 120 -4.56 -1.04 -10.63
C ARG A 120 -5.47 -2.25 -10.32
N GLY A 121 -5.33 -2.87 -9.15
CA GLY A 121 -6.02 -4.10 -8.81
C GLY A 121 -5.47 -5.33 -9.54
N GLU A 122 -4.19 -5.30 -9.93
CA GLU A 122 -3.53 -6.32 -10.76
C GLU A 122 -2.46 -7.10 -10.00
N TYR A 123 -2.21 -6.78 -8.73
CA TYR A 123 -1.19 -7.47 -7.94
C TYR A 123 -1.64 -8.90 -7.60
N THR A 124 -0.72 -9.86 -7.78
CA THR A 124 -0.87 -11.24 -7.33
C THR A 124 0.34 -11.67 -6.50
N PRO A 125 0.19 -12.60 -5.54
CA PRO A 125 1.30 -13.08 -4.70
C PRO A 125 2.47 -13.68 -5.50
N GLU A 126 2.21 -14.20 -6.69
CA GLU A 126 3.23 -14.79 -7.57
C GLU A 126 4.23 -13.75 -8.07
N MET A 127 3.80 -12.48 -8.18
CA MET A 127 4.66 -11.39 -8.64
C MET A 127 5.83 -11.13 -7.67
N GLU A 128 5.69 -11.47 -6.38
CA GLU A 128 6.77 -11.37 -5.37
C GLU A 128 7.92 -12.34 -5.66
N LYS A 129 7.67 -13.45 -6.39
CA LYS A 129 8.66 -14.50 -6.66
C LYS A 129 9.60 -14.17 -7.82
N VAL A 130 9.35 -13.10 -8.56
CA VAL A 130 10.18 -12.70 -9.73
C VAL A 130 11.58 -12.24 -9.30
N PHE A 131 11.84 -12.19 -7.99
CA PHE A 131 13.11 -11.86 -7.37
C PHE A 131 13.68 -13.07 -6.58
N VAL A 132 14.14 -14.08 -7.30
CA VAL A 132 15.17 -15.04 -6.83
C VAL A 132 16.27 -15.09 -7.88
#